data_AF-A0A815X1H9-F1
#
_entry.id   AF-A0A815X1H9-F1
#
_cell.length_a   1.000
_cell.length_b   1.000
_cell.length_c   1.000
_cell.angle_alpha   90.00
_cell.angle_beta   90.00
_cell.angle_gamma   90.00
#
_symmetry.space_group_name_H-M   'P 1'
#
loop_
_entity.id
_entity.type
_entity.pdbx_description
1 polymer ?
#
loop_
_entity_poly.entity_id
_entity_poly.type
_entity_poly.pdbx_seq_one_letter_code
_entity_poly.pdbx_strand_id
1 'polypeptide(L)'
;TNNTNYTMISTISLNYQTPHGLHRVNDSFFYVVSWDNPSLYAYNYNETTSNWTETLFVNATINSTIYGAHMTIDDCNRRWFTMYNYGIKIYDENGINLGNWYLGAGYFDTLLLDNYTVILSNSANSKVIRIDPQLQCDEN
;
A
#
# COMPACT_ATOMS: atom_id res chain seq x y z
N THR A 1 24.08 25.92 14.01
CA THR A 1 24.09 24.63 14.72
C THR A 1 22.95 23.80 14.15
N ASN A 2 23.26 22.73 13.41
CA ASN A 2 22.24 21.84 12.84
C ASN A 2 21.62 21.04 14.00
N ASN A 3 20.49 21.54 14.50
CA ASN A 3 19.76 20.93 15.59
C ASN A 3 18.70 20.01 14.98
N THR A 4 19.09 18.80 14.60
CA THR A 4 18.14 17.77 14.23
C THR A 4 17.80 16.95 15.47
N ASN A 5 16.63 17.21 16.06
CA ASN A 5 16.08 16.52 17.23
C ASN A 5 15.54 15.12 16.88
N TYR A 6 16.33 14.27 16.23
CA TYR A 6 15.95 12.87 16.04
C TYR A 6 17.08 11.94 16.49
N THR A 7 16.69 10.77 16.98
CA THR A 7 17.59 9.66 17.26
C THR A 7 17.22 8.52 16.32
N MET A 8 18.18 8.04 15.53
CA MET A 8 17.99 6.84 14.74
C MET A 8 17.94 5.64 15.69
N ILE A 9 16.81 4.94 15.74
CA ILE A 9 16.61 3.80 16.63
C ILE A 9 17.08 2.50 15.96
N SER A 10 16.72 2.29 14.69
CA SER A 10 17.03 1.06 13.96
C SER A 10 17.03 1.26 12.44
N THR A 11 17.79 0.44 11.74
CA THR A 11 17.69 0.24 10.29
C THR A 11 17.31 -1.21 10.03
N ILE A 12 16.32 -1.45 9.16
CA ILE A 12 15.87 -2.79 8.81
C ILE A 12 16.48 -3.14 7.44
N SER A 13 17.22 -4.26 7.38
CA SER A 13 17.65 -4.84 6.10
C SER A 13 16.49 -5.62 5.48
N LEU A 14 16.17 -5.34 4.22
CA LEU A 14 15.02 -5.92 3.52
C LEU A 14 15.46 -7.07 2.62
N ASN A 15 14.59 -8.05 2.41
CA ASN A 15 14.85 -9.16 1.48
C ASN A 15 14.38 -8.88 0.04
N TYR A 16 13.89 -7.67 -0.23
CA TYR A 16 13.43 -7.21 -1.53
C TYR A 16 14.04 -5.84 -1.85
N GLN A 17 13.89 -5.43 -3.12
CA GLN A 17 14.43 -4.18 -3.63
C GLN A 17 13.36 -3.10 -3.68
N THR A 18 13.82 -1.84 -3.68
CA THR A 18 13.00 -0.63 -3.89
C THR A 18 11.76 -0.53 -3.00
N PRO A 19 11.93 -0.46 -1.65
CA PRO A 19 10.84 -0.07 -0.77
C PRO A 19 10.34 1.32 -1.15
N HIS A 20 9.02 1.48 -1.27
CA HIS A 20 8.42 2.71 -1.80
C HIS A 20 7.31 3.25 -0.89
N GLY A 21 6.11 2.69 -0.97
CA GLY A 21 4.97 3.14 -0.17
C GLY A 21 5.00 2.56 1.25
N LEU A 22 4.77 3.40 2.26
CA LEU A 22 4.54 2.99 3.65
C LEU A 22 3.08 3.19 4.04
N HIS A 23 2.52 2.25 4.80
CA HIS A 23 1.20 2.40 5.41
C HIS A 23 1.22 1.96 6.86
N ARG A 24 1.01 2.91 7.79
CA ARG A 24 0.91 2.63 9.22
C ARG A 24 -0.45 2.01 9.53
N VAL A 25 -0.45 0.89 10.27
CA VAL A 25 -1.68 0.33 10.86
C VAL A 25 -1.76 0.76 12.33
N ASN A 26 -0.69 0.53 13.08
CA ASN A 26 -0.53 0.99 14.46
C ASN A 26 0.97 1.14 14.78
N ASP A 27 1.32 1.33 16.06
CA ASP A 27 2.71 1.58 16.47
C ASP A 27 3.62 0.34 16.36
N SER A 28 3.04 -0.85 16.28
CA SER A 28 3.76 -2.13 16.18
C SER A 28 3.54 -2.86 14.86
N PHE A 29 2.80 -2.27 13.91
CA PHE A 29 2.46 -2.91 12.63
C PHE A 29 2.31 -1.91 11.48
N PHE A 30 3.02 -2.17 10.38
CA PHE A 30 2.90 -1.40 9.13
C PHE A 30 3.11 -2.28 7.89
N TYR A 31 2.72 -1.76 6.74
CA TYR A 31 2.99 -2.35 5.44
C TYR A 31 4.01 -1.52 4.65
N VAL A 32 4.78 -2.21 3.81
CA VAL A 32 5.65 -1.62 2.79
C VAL A 32 5.26 -2.17 1.42
N VAL A 33 5.18 -1.28 0.45
CA VAL A 33 5.06 -1.61 -0.96
C VAL A 33 6.46 -1.73 -1.57
N SER A 34 6.75 -2.84 -2.25
CA SER A 34 7.89 -2.92 -3.17
C SER A 34 7.50 -2.38 -4.55
N TRP A 35 8.33 -1.49 -5.09
CA TRP A 35 8.07 -0.84 -6.37
C TRP A 35 8.27 -1.76 -7.56
N ASP A 36 9.48 -2.32 -7.75
CA ASP A 36 9.82 -3.10 -8.96
C ASP A 36 9.14 -4.47 -9.02
N ASN A 37 8.77 -5.01 -7.86
CA ASN A 37 8.06 -6.26 -7.73
C ASN A 37 6.79 -5.99 -6.91
N PRO A 38 5.67 -5.58 -7.53
CA PRO A 38 4.50 -5.06 -6.83
C PRO A 38 3.97 -6.08 -5.82
N SER A 39 4.43 -5.94 -4.59
CA SER A 39 4.20 -6.84 -3.47
C SER A 39 4.04 -6.00 -2.22
N LEU A 40 3.21 -6.49 -1.29
CA LEU A 40 3.06 -5.90 0.03
C LEU A 40 3.80 -6.76 1.05
N TYR A 41 4.61 -6.13 1.87
CA TYR A 41 5.32 -6.74 2.98
C TYR A 41 4.76 -6.17 4.28
N ALA A 42 4.39 -7.04 5.20
CA ALA A 42 3.94 -6.71 6.54
C ALA A 42 5.15 -6.70 7.49
N TYR A 43 5.22 -5.70 8.36
CA TYR A 43 6.26 -5.57 9.38
C TYR A 43 5.64 -5.51 10.76
N ASN A 44 5.94 -6.49 11.60
CA ASN A 44 5.48 -6.56 12.99
C ASN A 44 6.65 -6.32 13.94
N TYR A 45 6.47 -5.42 14.91
CA TYR A 45 7.43 -5.18 15.96
C TYR A 45 7.27 -6.22 17.07
N ASN A 46 8.38 -6.86 17.44
CA ASN A 46 8.46 -7.73 18.60
C ASN A 46 9.10 -6.95 19.74
N GLU A 47 8.30 -6.57 20.75
CA GLU A 47 8.78 -5.79 21.90
C GLU A 47 9.85 -6.53 22.71
N THR A 48 9.72 -7.85 22.85
CA THR A 48 10.66 -8.69 23.61
C THR A 48 12.06 -8.69 23.01
N THR A 49 12.15 -8.73 21.68
CA THR A 49 13.45 -8.71 20.97
C THR A 49 13.82 -7.33 20.46
N SER A 50 12.93 -6.35 20.62
CA SER A 50 13.04 -5.00 20.07
C SER A 50 13.36 -4.97 18.58
N ASN A 51 12.75 -5.87 17.81
CA ASN A 51 13.07 -6.06 16.38
C ASN A 51 11.82 -6.11 15.51
N TRP A 52 11.96 -5.69 14.25
CA TRP A 52 10.92 -5.78 13.23
C TRP A 52 11.03 -7.10 12.44
N THR A 53 9.91 -7.78 12.26
CA THR A 53 9.81 -9.02 11.47
C THR A 53 9.06 -8.74 10.18
N GLU A 54 9.73 -8.97 9.04
CA GLU A 54 9.16 -8.88 7.70
C GLU A 54 8.37 -10.16 7.36
N THR A 55 7.23 -10.03 6.70
CA THR A 55 6.48 -11.14 6.11
C THR A 55 5.90 -10.70 4.77
N LEU A 56 6.08 -11.50 3.71
CA LEU A 56 5.39 -11.28 2.45
C LEU A 56 3.88 -11.47 2.67
N PHE A 57 3.11 -10.40 2.50
CA PHE A 57 1.66 -10.44 2.65
C PHE A 57 0.98 -10.84 1.34
N VAL A 58 1.28 -10.12 0.26
CA VAL A 58 0.80 -10.47 -1.09
C VAL A 58 1.90 -10.23 -2.13
N ASN A 59 1.99 -11.13 -3.11
CA ASN A 59 2.73 -10.91 -4.34
C ASN A 59 1.72 -10.62 -5.45
N ALA A 60 1.67 -9.37 -5.91
CA ALA A 60 0.70 -8.91 -6.90
C ALA A 60 1.30 -8.83 -8.31
N THR A 61 2.50 -9.35 -8.53
CA THR A 61 3.23 -9.27 -9.80
C THR A 61 2.45 -9.86 -10.95
N ILE A 62 2.32 -9.04 -11.99
CA ILE A 62 1.57 -9.36 -13.21
C ILE A 62 2.57 -9.51 -14.37
N ASN A 63 3.41 -8.50 -14.58
CA ASN A 63 4.45 -8.44 -15.58
C ASN A 63 5.50 -7.38 -15.17
N SER A 64 6.51 -7.18 -16.02
CA SER A 64 7.65 -6.28 -15.74
C SER A 64 7.39 -4.78 -15.95
N THR A 65 6.20 -4.37 -16.39
CA THR A 65 5.88 -2.96 -16.66
C THR A 65 4.92 -2.35 -15.64
N ILE A 66 4.54 -3.14 -14.63
CA ILE A 66 3.61 -2.78 -13.57
C ILE A 66 4.37 -2.69 -12.26
N TYR A 67 4.24 -1.54 -11.59
CA TYR A 67 5.01 -1.21 -10.39
C TYR A 67 4.10 -0.98 -9.19
N GLY A 68 4.57 -1.29 -7.98
CA GLY A 68 3.84 -1.00 -6.75
C GLY A 68 3.96 0.47 -6.38
N ALA A 69 2.84 1.12 -6.04
CA ALA A 69 2.83 2.52 -5.67
C ALA A 69 2.65 2.72 -4.15
N HIS A 70 1.40 2.66 -3.72
CA HIS A 70 0.94 2.91 -2.36
C HIS A 70 -0.20 1.94 -2.03
N MET A 71 -0.47 1.80 -0.74
CA MET A 71 -1.62 1.05 -0.27
C MET A 71 -2.34 1.83 0.82
N THR A 72 -3.67 1.67 0.89
CA THR A 72 -4.48 2.16 2.01
C THR A 72 -5.40 1.06 2.51
N ILE A 73 -5.80 1.16 3.78
CA ILE A 73 -6.81 0.29 4.39
C ILE A 73 -8.09 1.10 4.55
N ASP A 74 -9.22 0.49 4.27
CA ASP A 74 -10.53 1.09 4.52
C ASP A 74 -11.16 0.58 5.81
N ASP A 75 -12.31 1.16 6.18
CA ASP A 75 -13.02 0.78 7.41
C ASP A 75 -13.56 -0.66 7.39
N CYS A 76 -13.63 -1.30 6.22
CA CYS A 76 -13.98 -2.71 6.06
C CYS A 76 -12.76 -3.62 6.19
N ASN A 77 -11.61 -3.09 6.60
CA ASN A 77 -10.34 -3.81 6.71
C ASN A 77 -9.86 -4.36 5.35
N ARG A 78 -10.18 -3.69 4.23
CA ARG A 78 -9.69 -4.08 2.89
C ARG A 78 -8.44 -3.29 2.54
N ARG A 79 -7.44 -3.96 1.95
CA ARG A 79 -6.19 -3.35 1.47
C ARG A 79 -6.36 -2.95 0.01
N TRP A 80 -6.43 -1.65 -0.24
CA TRP A 80 -6.48 -1.06 -1.57
C TRP A 80 -5.05 -0.80 -2.06
N PHE A 81 -4.50 -1.76 -2.81
CA PHE A 81 -3.15 -1.71 -3.35
C PHE A 81 -3.13 -1.04 -4.73
N THR A 82 -2.54 0.16 -4.79
CA THR A 82 -2.41 0.94 -6.01
C THR A 82 -1.14 0.55 -6.76
N MET A 83 -1.28 0.35 -8.06
CA MET A 83 -0.23 -0.15 -8.94
C MET A 83 -0.14 0.70 -10.21
N TYR A 84 1.06 1.16 -10.53
CA TYR A 84 1.34 1.92 -11.75
C TYR A 84 1.16 1.04 -12.97
N ASN A 85 0.68 1.64 -14.06
CA ASN A 85 0.30 1.00 -15.31
C ASN A 85 -0.76 -0.11 -15.17
N TYR A 86 -1.57 -0.03 -14.11
CA TYR A 86 -2.63 -0.99 -13.85
C TYR A 86 -3.89 -0.34 -13.29
N GLY A 87 -3.82 0.22 -12.08
CA GLY A 87 -4.98 0.66 -11.30
C GLY A 87 -4.90 0.17 -9.86
N ILE A 88 -5.96 -0.47 -9.35
CA ILE A 88 -6.04 -0.88 -7.93
C ILE A 88 -6.38 -2.37 -7.83
N LYS A 89 -5.70 -3.09 -6.93
CA LYS A 89 -6.12 -4.41 -6.46
C LYS A 89 -6.61 -4.30 -5.01
N ILE A 90 -7.68 -5.01 -4.69
CA ILE A 90 -8.29 -4.98 -3.36
C ILE A 90 -8.10 -6.35 -2.73
N TYR A 91 -7.57 -6.39 -1.52
CA TYR A 91 -7.34 -7.62 -0.76
C TYR A 91 -8.05 -7.57 0.60
N ASP A 92 -8.43 -8.73 1.13
CA ASP A 92 -8.85 -8.86 2.53
C ASP A 92 -7.63 -8.85 3.49
N GLU A 93 -7.87 -9.04 4.78
CA GLU A 93 -6.83 -9.13 5.81
C GLU A 93 -5.95 -10.38 5.74
N ASN A 94 -6.36 -11.39 4.97
CA ASN A 94 -5.63 -12.64 4.76
C ASN A 94 -4.84 -12.65 3.44
N GLY A 95 -4.93 -11.57 2.65
CA GLY A 95 -4.26 -11.45 1.36
C GLY A 95 -5.04 -12.07 0.20
N ILE A 96 -6.32 -12.41 0.39
CA ILE A 96 -7.21 -12.90 -0.66
C ILE A 96 -7.63 -11.71 -1.53
N ASN A 97 -7.49 -11.83 -2.84
CA ASN A 97 -7.93 -10.80 -3.78
C ASN A 97 -9.46 -10.76 -3.86
N LEU A 98 -10.04 -9.62 -3.48
CA LEU A 98 -11.48 -9.34 -3.51
C LEU A 98 -11.92 -8.66 -4.81
N GLY A 99 -11.01 -7.97 -5.49
CA GLY A 99 -11.35 -7.19 -6.67
C GLY A 99 -10.16 -6.55 -7.37
N ASN A 100 -10.36 -6.26 -8.66
CA ASN A 100 -9.36 -5.65 -9.54
C ASN A 100 -9.99 -4.51 -10.32
N TRP A 101 -9.46 -3.30 -10.19
CA TRP A 101 -9.90 -2.11 -10.89
C TRP A 101 -8.84 -1.71 -11.90
N TYR A 102 -9.11 -2.02 -13.16
CA TYR A 102 -8.21 -1.65 -14.25
C TYR A 102 -8.48 -0.21 -14.71
N LEU A 103 -7.51 0.67 -14.47
CA LEU A 103 -7.56 2.09 -14.83
C LEU A 103 -6.67 2.42 -16.04
N GLY A 104 -5.94 1.43 -16.55
CA GLY A 104 -5.06 1.56 -17.70
C GLY A 104 -3.65 2.04 -17.35
N ALA A 105 -2.94 2.51 -18.39
CA ALA A 105 -1.60 3.06 -18.24
C ALA A 105 -1.64 4.38 -17.45
N GLY A 106 -0.77 4.52 -16.45
CA GLY A 106 -0.73 5.70 -15.59
C GLY A 106 0.09 5.51 -14.34
N TYR A 107 0.41 6.62 -13.68
CA TYR A 107 1.10 6.66 -12.39
C TYR A 107 0.14 7.23 -11.37
N PHE A 108 -0.27 6.38 -10.43
CA PHE A 108 -1.39 6.64 -9.55
C PHE A 108 -1.01 6.64 -8.08
N ASP A 109 -1.23 7.76 -7.40
CA ASP A 109 -1.41 7.74 -5.95
C ASP A 109 -2.90 7.65 -5.66
N THR A 110 -3.26 6.96 -4.60
CA THR A 110 -4.66 6.80 -4.18
C THR A 110 -4.87 7.40 -2.81
N LEU A 111 -5.94 8.18 -2.69
CA LEU A 111 -6.53 8.61 -1.43
C LEU A 111 -7.94 8.03 -1.35
N LEU A 112 -8.23 7.31 -0.27
CA LEU A 112 -9.57 6.87 0.07
C LEU A 112 -10.15 7.82 1.11
N LEU A 113 -11.32 8.38 0.83
CA LEU A 113 -12.05 9.25 1.74
C LEU A 113 -13.00 8.43 2.63
N ASP A 114 -13.41 8.99 3.77
CA ASP A 114 -14.33 8.36 4.74
C ASP A 114 -15.68 7.95 4.14
N ASN A 115 -16.10 8.56 3.02
CA ASN A 115 -17.31 8.20 2.29
C ASN A 115 -17.06 7.18 1.17
N TYR A 116 -15.95 6.44 1.24
CA TYR A 116 -15.44 5.50 0.24
C TYR A 116 -15.13 6.09 -1.14
N THR A 117 -15.25 7.42 -1.34
CA THR A 117 -14.80 8.03 -2.59
C THR A 117 -13.30 7.83 -2.75
N VAL A 118 -12.89 7.35 -3.92
CA VAL A 118 -11.49 7.16 -4.30
C VAL A 118 -11.03 8.37 -5.12
N ILE A 119 -9.97 9.03 -4.68
CA ILE A 119 -9.29 10.09 -5.41
C ILE A 119 -7.95 9.55 -5.91
N LEU A 120 -7.70 9.69 -7.21
CA LEU A 120 -6.46 9.24 -7.85
C LEU A 120 -5.73 10.43 -8.45
N SER A 121 -4.45 10.58 -8.11
CA SER A 121 -3.55 11.35 -8.95
C SER A 121 -3.26 10.52 -10.21
N ASN A 122 -3.25 11.11 -11.40
CA ASN A 122 -2.73 10.45 -12.60
C ASN A 122 -1.71 11.40 -13.23
N SER A 123 -0.48 11.31 -12.76
CA SER A 123 0.58 12.24 -13.18
C SER A 123 0.99 12.02 -14.64
N ALA A 124 0.85 10.80 -15.17
CA ALA A 124 1.10 10.49 -16.58
C ALA A 124 0.16 11.28 -17.53
N ASN A 125 -1.05 11.62 -17.08
CA ASN A 125 -2.05 12.32 -17.90
C ASN A 125 -2.41 13.70 -17.38
N SER A 126 -1.75 14.17 -16.31
CA SER A 126 -2.07 15.44 -15.62
C SER A 126 -3.54 15.57 -15.20
N LYS A 127 -4.10 14.51 -14.59
CA LYS A 127 -5.50 14.46 -14.15
C LYS A 127 -5.61 14.08 -12.68
N VAL A 128 -6.67 14.57 -12.04
CA VAL A 128 -7.21 13.99 -10.80
C VAL A 128 -8.50 13.28 -11.16
N ILE A 129 -8.62 12.00 -10.80
CA ILE A 129 -9.79 11.17 -11.08
C ILE A 129 -10.51 10.95 -9.76
N ARG A 130 -11.83 11.18 -9.76
CA ARG A 130 -12.70 10.87 -8.64
C ARG A 130 -13.59 9.69 -9.03
N ILE A 131 -13.55 8.61 -8.26
CA ILE A 131 -14.33 7.40 -8.47
C ILE A 131 -15.19 7.18 -7.24
N ASP A 132 -16.46 6.87 -7.45
CA ASP A 132 -17.37 6.40 -6.42
C ASP A 132 -17.53 4.87 -6.60
N PRO A 133 -16.95 4.04 -5.69
CA PRO A 133 -16.99 2.59 -5.81
C PRO A 133 -18.38 1.98 -5.76
N GLN A 134 -19.34 2.68 -5.15
CA GLN A 134 -20.59 2.08 -4.67
C GLN A 134 -20.34 0.80 -3.82
N LEU A 135 -19.27 0.81 -3.01
CA LEU A 135 -18.92 -0.27 -2.09
C LEU A 135 -19.26 0.14 -0.66
N GLN A 136 -19.87 -0.78 0.10
CA GLN A 136 -20.05 -0.67 1.54
C GLN A 136 -19.36 -1.87 2.21
N CYS A 137 -19.16 -1.83 3.53
CA CYS A 137 -18.82 -3.05 4.27
C CYS A 137 -20.01 -3.98 4.22
N ASP A 138 -19.77 -5.28 4.07
CA ASP A 138 -20.83 -6.25 4.30
C ASP A 138 -21.23 -6.14 5.77
N GLU A 139 -22.44 -5.67 6.05
CA GLU A 139 -23.02 -5.71 7.39
C GLU A 139 -23.21 -7.19 7.73
N ASN A 140 -22.40 -7.71 8.66
CA ASN A 140 -22.68 -8.99 9.32
C ASN A 140 -23.85 -8.85 10.28
#